data_AF-A0AAD7DKD6-F1
#
_entry.id   AF-A0AAD7DKD6-F1
#
_cell.length_a   1.000
_cell.length_b   1.000
_cell.length_c   1.000
_cell.angle_alpha   90.00
_cell.angle_beta   90.00
_cell.angle_gamma   90.00
#
_symmetry.space_group_name_H-M   'P 1'
#
loop_
_entity.id
_entity.type
_entity.pdbx_description
1 polymer ?
#
loop_
_entity_poly.entity_id
_entity_poly.type
_entity_poly.pdbx_seq_one_letter_code
_entity_poly.pdbx_strand_id
1 'polypeptide(L)'
;AECLKTLAISLTDRYKRFRELEDLTAALQSNQEAVDLTPEGHPGRADLLKRLAVSFTARYHRFGELDDLMRALKNNEKALDLTPEGHPRRAHYLESLAGSLRDKYKQLGDLNDLQASIQKIQEAVNLVPEGHPDRAIFLSVLATALGDRFRYLGNLNDLEVALQIKKEAVELTPEEHPDRAEHLYSLANSLADRYKRLGDLEDLEDCLENFQKAVKLAPAGHPDRIEYLDSLAVLLAAFELLPEILWISHSIPVRQDAIRRIHIGEATSAATRSCIALSYLHSAVEILEQGLGTTFQQMLQLKTDVELEPEQENLFKSLSSALYSGGTVDAHDIANQRQHLLENIRKQPGLKHFLLPKPYSTLCHASREGPVVILNSHKDSCDGIIILNPTSEPVHVPLPNVTLDMLQSYQCFADILTWLWSYVITPVYEVLELHGIHNGRLWWLPTGAFTGLPLHASPPTNQFIHSYTATLGSLIEAHAKKSSPLAKFGITGVTHT
;
A
#
# COMPACT_ATOMS: atom_id res chain seq x y z
N ALA A 1 42.02 -18.46 9.07
CA ALA A 1 40.63 -18.84 8.70
C ALA A 1 39.62 -18.45 9.78
N GLU A 2 39.66 -19.03 10.99
CA GLU A 2 38.60 -18.78 12.00
C GLU A 2 38.49 -17.31 12.47
N CYS A 3 39.61 -16.61 12.69
CA CYS A 3 39.57 -15.18 13.05
C CYS A 3 38.97 -14.32 11.92
N LEU A 4 39.29 -14.63 10.65
CA LEU A 4 38.74 -13.94 9.48
C LEU A 4 37.24 -14.18 9.33
N LYS A 5 36.78 -15.40 9.61
CA LYS A 5 35.36 -15.75 9.67
C LYS A 5 34.63 -14.93 10.73
N THR A 6 35.15 -14.84 11.95
CA THR A 6 34.52 -14.04 13.01
C THR A 6 34.50 -12.56 12.66
N LEU A 7 35.57 -12.04 12.06
CA LEU A 7 35.62 -10.66 11.56
C LEU A 7 34.53 -10.42 10.50
N ALA A 8 34.43 -11.29 9.50
CA ALA A 8 33.45 -11.18 8.43
C ALA A 8 31.99 -11.22 8.96
N ILE A 9 31.71 -12.02 9.99
CA ILE A 9 30.40 -12.05 10.67
C ILE A 9 30.10 -10.68 11.27
N SER A 10 31.02 -10.14 12.09
CA SER A 10 30.81 -8.85 12.75
C SER A 10 30.60 -7.70 11.76
N LEU A 11 31.34 -7.71 10.64
CA LEU A 11 31.20 -6.73 9.57
C LEU A 11 29.86 -6.89 8.83
N THR A 12 29.41 -8.12 8.58
CA THR A 12 28.11 -8.37 7.94
C THR A 12 26.95 -7.90 8.83
N ASP A 13 27.02 -8.15 10.14
CA ASP A 13 25.99 -7.71 11.08
C ASP A 13 25.98 -6.17 11.22
N ARG A 14 27.16 -5.54 11.22
CA ARG A 14 27.29 -4.08 11.20
C ARG A 14 26.71 -3.49 9.92
N TYR A 15 26.99 -4.10 8.76
CA TYR A 15 26.39 -3.71 7.49
C TYR A 15 24.86 -3.85 7.51
N LYS A 16 24.30 -4.94 8.04
CA LYS A 16 22.83 -5.11 8.13
C LYS A 16 22.18 -3.98 8.93
N ARG A 17 22.84 -3.51 9.99
CA ARG A 17 22.32 -2.48 10.88
C ARG A 17 22.51 -1.04 10.38
N PHE A 18 23.68 -0.74 9.80
CA PHE A 18 24.06 0.63 9.46
C PHE A 18 24.17 0.89 7.94
N ARG A 19 24.13 -0.16 7.12
CA ARG A 19 24.23 -0.10 5.64
C ARG A 19 25.52 0.53 5.11
N GLU A 20 26.60 0.50 5.90
CA GLU A 20 27.92 1.04 5.54
C GLU A 20 28.64 0.16 4.50
N LEU A 21 29.02 0.76 3.37
CA LEU A 21 29.62 0.06 2.21
C LEU A 21 30.99 -0.57 2.51
N GLU A 22 31.74 0.08 3.38
CA GLU A 22 33.07 -0.34 3.79
C GLU A 22 33.02 -1.69 4.52
N ASP A 23 31.97 -1.91 5.32
CA ASP A 23 31.76 -3.16 6.05
C ASP A 23 31.47 -4.33 5.13
N LEU A 24 30.62 -4.11 4.12
CA LEU A 24 30.29 -5.14 3.15
C LEU A 24 31.52 -5.55 2.33
N THR A 25 32.33 -4.57 1.93
CA THR A 25 33.56 -4.80 1.15
C THR A 25 34.60 -5.55 1.99
N ALA A 26 34.80 -5.13 3.24
CA ALA A 26 35.71 -5.78 4.17
C ALA A 26 35.23 -7.20 4.57
N ALA A 27 33.91 -7.42 4.69
CA ALA A 27 33.33 -8.73 4.95
C ALA A 27 33.57 -9.69 3.77
N LEU A 28 33.38 -9.22 2.54
CA LEU A 28 33.67 -10.00 1.32
C LEU A 28 35.13 -10.40 1.24
N GLN A 29 36.04 -9.46 1.45
CA GLN A 29 37.47 -9.73 1.45
C GLN A 29 37.86 -10.75 2.54
N SER A 30 37.37 -10.54 3.76
CA SER A 30 37.65 -11.44 4.89
C SER A 30 37.10 -12.86 4.66
N ASN A 31 35.90 -12.99 4.09
CA ASN A 31 35.32 -14.29 3.73
C ASN A 31 36.11 -14.97 2.61
N GLN A 32 36.54 -14.22 1.58
CA GLN A 32 37.34 -14.76 0.48
C GLN A 32 38.70 -15.27 0.97
N GLU A 33 39.42 -14.47 1.76
CA GLU A 33 40.70 -14.88 2.35
C GLU A 33 40.54 -16.10 3.29
N ALA A 34 39.45 -16.18 4.05
CA ALA A 34 39.16 -17.34 4.88
C ALA A 34 38.96 -18.62 4.04
N VAL A 35 38.26 -18.53 2.90
CA VAL A 35 38.08 -19.63 1.96
C VAL A 35 39.42 -20.03 1.35
N ASP A 36 40.25 -19.08 0.91
CA ASP A 36 41.51 -19.37 0.24
C ASP A 36 42.54 -20.04 1.17
N LEU A 37 42.50 -19.70 2.47
CA LEU A 37 43.35 -20.31 3.50
C LEU A 37 42.88 -21.69 3.99
N THR A 38 41.68 -22.14 3.58
CA THR A 38 41.06 -23.37 4.08
C THR A 38 41.08 -24.45 2.99
N PRO A 39 41.80 -25.58 3.16
CA PRO A 39 41.89 -26.63 2.13
C PRO A 39 40.53 -27.23 1.71
N GLU A 40 40.42 -27.76 0.49
CA GLU A 40 39.16 -28.27 -0.06
C GLU A 40 38.47 -29.36 0.77
N GLY A 41 39.23 -30.26 1.39
CA GLY A 41 38.70 -31.32 2.25
C GLY A 41 38.38 -30.92 3.69
N HIS A 42 38.52 -29.63 4.06
CA HIS A 42 38.32 -29.20 5.43
C HIS A 42 36.82 -29.13 5.79
N PRO A 43 36.37 -29.71 6.92
CA PRO A 43 34.95 -29.77 7.29
C PRO A 43 34.25 -28.40 7.37
N GLY A 44 34.99 -27.35 7.76
CA GLY A 44 34.48 -25.98 7.86
C GLY A 44 34.44 -25.18 6.55
N ARG A 45 34.90 -25.74 5.42
CA ARG A 45 34.96 -25.00 4.15
C ARG A 45 33.57 -24.69 3.59
N ALA A 46 32.62 -25.62 3.71
CA ALA A 46 31.24 -25.42 3.26
C ALA A 46 30.57 -24.22 3.97
N ASP A 47 30.81 -24.05 5.28
CA ASP A 47 30.31 -22.89 6.04
C ASP A 47 30.88 -21.56 5.50
N LEU A 48 32.18 -21.54 5.17
CA LEU A 48 32.83 -20.34 4.65
C LEU A 48 32.31 -19.97 3.25
N LEU A 49 32.07 -20.98 2.40
CA LEU A 49 31.48 -20.79 1.08
C LEU A 49 30.05 -20.24 1.18
N LYS A 50 29.20 -20.76 2.07
CA LYS A 50 27.87 -20.20 2.33
C LYS A 50 27.96 -18.74 2.76
N ARG A 51 28.89 -18.41 3.67
CA ARG A 51 29.06 -17.03 4.15
C ARG A 51 29.48 -16.08 3.04
N LEU A 52 30.42 -16.51 2.21
CA LEU A 52 30.84 -15.78 1.04
C LEU A 52 29.65 -15.56 0.08
N ALA A 53 28.82 -16.59 -0.13
CA ALA A 53 27.59 -16.47 -0.93
C ALA A 53 26.62 -15.42 -0.34
N VAL A 54 26.38 -15.43 0.97
CA VAL A 54 25.53 -14.44 1.65
C VAL A 54 26.07 -13.02 1.47
N SER A 55 27.38 -12.81 1.56
CA SER A 55 27.99 -11.49 1.32
C SER A 55 27.84 -11.04 -0.14
N PHE A 56 27.97 -11.95 -1.12
CA PHE A 56 27.71 -11.64 -2.52
C PHE A 56 26.24 -11.29 -2.76
N THR A 57 25.29 -12.05 -2.19
CA THR A 57 23.86 -11.73 -2.26
C THR A 57 23.56 -10.36 -1.66
N ALA A 58 24.17 -10.02 -0.53
CA ALA A 58 24.01 -8.71 0.11
C ALA A 58 24.55 -7.55 -0.76
N ARG A 59 25.63 -7.78 -1.52
CA ARG A 59 26.18 -6.83 -2.50
C ARG A 59 25.29 -6.71 -3.73
N TYR A 60 24.81 -7.83 -4.24
CA TYR A 60 23.83 -7.89 -5.31
C TYR A 60 22.56 -7.10 -4.96
N HIS A 61 21.97 -7.26 -3.77
CA HIS A 61 20.79 -6.48 -3.37
C HIS A 61 21.05 -4.97 -3.30
N ARG A 62 22.31 -4.55 -3.13
CA ARG A 62 22.68 -3.13 -3.05
C ARG A 62 22.89 -2.50 -4.43
N PHE A 63 23.54 -3.22 -5.35
CA PHE A 63 24.00 -2.65 -6.62
C PHE A 63 23.33 -3.26 -7.85
N GLY A 64 22.65 -4.40 -7.71
CA GLY A 64 22.01 -5.12 -8.81
C GLY A 64 22.97 -5.85 -9.74
N GLU A 65 24.24 -6.02 -9.36
CA GLU A 65 25.26 -6.66 -10.20
C GLU A 65 25.01 -8.18 -10.33
N LEU A 66 24.63 -8.64 -11.53
CA LEU A 66 24.35 -10.05 -11.80
C LEU A 66 25.56 -10.98 -11.57
N ASP A 67 26.80 -10.47 -11.73
CA ASP A 67 28.01 -11.26 -11.46
C ASP A 67 28.10 -11.68 -9.99
N ASP A 68 27.67 -10.82 -9.06
CA ASP A 68 27.61 -11.16 -7.64
C ASP A 68 26.62 -12.27 -7.36
N LEU A 69 25.44 -12.20 -7.96
CA LEU A 69 24.43 -13.23 -7.81
C LEU A 69 24.91 -14.57 -8.37
N MET A 70 25.59 -14.56 -9.53
CA MET A 70 26.21 -15.76 -10.11
C MET A 70 27.31 -16.33 -9.22
N ARG A 71 28.12 -15.48 -8.58
CA ARG A 71 29.12 -15.90 -7.59
C ARG A 71 28.48 -16.48 -6.34
N ALA A 72 27.36 -15.91 -5.86
CA ALA A 72 26.62 -16.45 -4.73
C ALA A 72 26.10 -17.87 -5.02
N LEU A 73 25.45 -18.06 -6.17
CA LEU A 73 24.96 -19.37 -6.64
C LEU A 73 26.09 -20.40 -6.68
N LYS A 74 27.20 -20.07 -7.34
CA LYS A 74 28.36 -20.97 -7.47
C LYS A 74 28.96 -21.37 -6.11
N ASN A 75 29.00 -20.44 -5.15
CA ASN A 75 29.51 -20.75 -3.81
C ASN A 75 28.54 -21.62 -3.01
N ASN A 76 27.23 -21.40 -3.14
CA ASN A 76 26.20 -22.24 -2.52
C ASN A 76 26.18 -23.66 -3.09
N GLU A 77 26.33 -23.82 -4.40
CA GLU A 77 26.48 -25.14 -5.05
C GLU A 77 27.70 -25.90 -4.52
N LYS A 78 28.87 -25.25 -4.49
CA LYS A 78 30.09 -25.85 -3.92
C LYS A 78 29.92 -26.24 -2.45
N ALA A 79 29.24 -25.41 -1.65
CA ALA A 79 28.97 -25.75 -0.25
C ALA A 79 28.10 -27.01 -0.14
N LEU A 80 27.13 -27.17 -1.03
CA LEU A 80 26.24 -28.33 -1.09
C LEU A 80 26.96 -29.60 -1.56
N ASP A 81 27.85 -29.49 -2.54
CA ASP A 81 28.67 -30.60 -3.06
C ASP A 81 29.64 -31.15 -2.00
N LEU A 82 30.18 -30.27 -1.15
CA LEU A 82 31.08 -30.63 -0.04
C LEU A 82 30.33 -31.24 1.16
N THR A 83 29.00 -31.23 1.15
CA THR A 83 28.18 -31.58 2.32
C THR A 83 27.34 -32.83 2.04
N PRO A 84 27.60 -33.98 2.68
CA PRO A 84 26.81 -35.20 2.49
C PRO A 84 25.32 -35.03 2.84
N GLU A 85 24.45 -35.88 2.27
CA GLU A 85 22.98 -35.78 2.41
C GLU A 85 22.47 -35.81 3.87
N GLY A 86 23.15 -36.53 4.78
CA GLY A 86 22.78 -36.61 6.20
C GLY A 86 23.37 -35.52 7.09
N HIS A 87 24.08 -34.53 6.54
CA HIS A 87 24.76 -33.53 7.36
C HIS A 87 23.76 -32.51 7.97
N PRO A 88 23.83 -32.20 9.28
CA PRO A 88 22.86 -31.34 9.96
C PRO A 88 22.71 -29.95 9.34
N ARG A 89 23.77 -29.41 8.73
CA ARG A 89 23.75 -28.07 8.10
C ARG A 89 23.34 -28.06 6.62
N ARG A 90 23.06 -29.21 6.01
CA ARG A 90 22.71 -29.28 4.59
C ARG A 90 21.46 -28.45 4.27
N ALA A 91 20.47 -28.46 5.16
CA ALA A 91 19.25 -27.67 5.02
C ALA A 91 19.54 -26.15 4.92
N HIS A 92 20.53 -25.64 5.66
CA HIS A 92 20.95 -24.23 5.60
C HIS A 92 21.65 -23.84 4.29
N TYR A 93 22.28 -24.79 3.60
CA TYR A 93 22.88 -24.54 2.29
C TYR A 93 21.83 -24.58 1.17
N LEU A 94 20.87 -25.50 1.29
CA LEU A 94 19.70 -25.57 0.40
C LEU A 94 18.84 -24.31 0.49
N GLU A 95 18.60 -23.79 1.69
CA GLU A 95 17.89 -22.52 1.91
C GLU A 95 18.62 -21.34 1.24
N SER A 96 19.92 -21.21 1.47
CA SER A 96 20.69 -20.12 0.87
C SER A 96 20.73 -20.19 -0.66
N LEU A 97 20.83 -21.41 -1.22
CA LEU A 97 20.75 -21.63 -2.66
C LEU A 97 19.37 -21.26 -3.22
N ALA A 98 18.30 -21.64 -2.53
CA ALA A 98 16.93 -21.28 -2.91
C ALA A 98 16.75 -19.76 -2.96
N GLY A 99 17.23 -19.04 -1.94
CA GLY A 99 17.22 -17.57 -1.93
C GLY A 99 17.88 -16.95 -3.17
N SER A 100 19.11 -17.37 -3.49
CA SER A 100 19.83 -16.88 -4.68
C SER A 100 19.13 -17.25 -6.01
N LEU A 101 18.51 -18.43 -6.10
CA LEU A 101 17.74 -18.83 -7.30
C LEU A 101 16.48 -17.96 -7.48
N ARG A 102 15.76 -17.67 -6.39
CA ARG A 102 14.61 -16.76 -6.41
C ARG A 102 15.01 -15.35 -6.83
N ASP A 103 16.16 -14.86 -6.35
CA ASP A 103 16.68 -13.56 -6.74
C ASP A 103 17.07 -13.50 -8.22
N LYS A 104 17.59 -14.61 -8.76
CA LYS A 104 17.90 -14.74 -10.19
C LYS A 104 16.63 -14.73 -11.03
N TYR A 105 15.59 -15.44 -10.58
CA TYR A 105 14.26 -15.35 -11.18
C TYR A 105 13.74 -13.91 -11.20
N LYS A 106 13.85 -13.17 -10.08
CA LYS A 106 13.36 -11.78 -10.02
C LYS A 106 14.03 -10.84 -11.04
N GLN A 107 15.27 -11.12 -11.45
CA GLN A 107 15.96 -10.33 -12.47
C GLN A 107 15.73 -10.79 -13.89
N LEU A 108 15.77 -12.10 -14.12
CA LEU A 108 15.80 -12.65 -15.48
C LEU A 108 14.42 -13.14 -15.93
N GLY A 109 13.49 -13.35 -15.01
CA GLY A 109 12.14 -13.85 -15.27
C GLY A 109 12.08 -15.35 -15.62
N ASP A 110 13.18 -16.11 -15.48
CA ASP A 110 13.19 -17.54 -15.80
C ASP A 110 12.48 -18.37 -14.73
N LEU A 111 11.30 -18.89 -15.08
CA LEU A 111 10.49 -19.71 -14.18
C LEU A 111 11.19 -20.99 -13.71
N ASN A 112 12.15 -21.51 -14.46
CA ASN A 112 12.91 -22.70 -14.05
C ASN A 112 13.74 -22.40 -12.79
N ASP A 113 14.28 -21.19 -12.66
CA ASP A 113 15.02 -20.78 -11.47
C ASP A 113 14.09 -20.70 -10.25
N LEU A 114 12.86 -20.20 -10.43
CA LEU A 114 11.86 -20.15 -9.35
C LEU A 114 11.42 -21.56 -8.93
N GLN A 115 11.19 -22.46 -9.89
CA GLN A 115 10.82 -23.84 -9.61
C GLN A 115 11.96 -24.59 -8.91
N ALA A 116 13.21 -24.37 -9.33
CA ALA A 116 14.38 -24.89 -8.65
C ALA A 116 14.49 -24.34 -7.22
N SER A 117 14.26 -23.04 -7.01
CA SER A 117 14.20 -22.43 -5.66
C SER A 117 13.19 -23.15 -4.77
N ILE A 118 11.95 -23.33 -5.24
CA ILE A 118 10.88 -24.01 -4.48
C ILE A 118 11.27 -25.45 -4.15
N GLN A 119 11.86 -26.18 -5.10
CA GLN A 119 12.32 -27.54 -4.86
C GLN A 119 13.41 -27.59 -3.78
N LYS A 120 14.40 -26.69 -3.84
CA LYS A 120 15.50 -26.66 -2.86
C LYS A 120 15.04 -26.29 -1.46
N ILE A 121 14.15 -25.31 -1.31
CA ILE A 121 13.63 -24.97 0.01
C ILE A 121 12.69 -26.07 0.55
N GLN A 122 11.92 -26.74 -0.29
CA GLN A 122 11.12 -27.89 0.14
C GLN A 122 12.00 -29.05 0.64
N GLU A 123 13.11 -29.29 -0.05
CA GLU A 123 14.12 -30.28 0.36
C GLU A 123 14.72 -29.92 1.73
N ALA A 124 15.03 -28.64 1.97
CA ALA A 124 15.48 -28.15 3.29
C ALA A 124 14.43 -28.35 4.39
N VAL A 125 13.16 -28.03 4.11
CA VAL A 125 12.03 -28.24 5.02
C VAL A 125 11.89 -29.73 5.37
N ASN A 126 12.06 -30.64 4.42
CA ASN A 126 11.91 -32.08 4.66
C ASN A 126 13.06 -32.68 5.49
N LEU A 127 14.25 -32.06 5.48
CA LEU A 127 15.39 -32.50 6.29
C LEU A 127 15.27 -32.12 7.77
N VAL A 128 14.40 -31.16 8.11
CA VAL A 128 14.25 -30.66 9.48
C VAL A 128 12.96 -31.19 10.10
N PRO A 129 13.04 -31.92 11.23
CA PRO A 129 11.86 -32.45 11.93
C PRO A 129 10.86 -31.38 12.36
N GLU A 130 9.60 -31.79 12.52
CA GLU A 130 8.57 -30.94 13.11
C GLU A 130 8.97 -30.49 14.53
N GLY A 131 8.72 -29.21 14.84
CA GLY A 131 9.07 -28.60 16.13
C GLY A 131 10.51 -28.06 16.24
N HIS A 132 11.39 -28.29 15.26
CA HIS A 132 12.72 -27.69 15.28
C HIS A 132 12.66 -26.19 14.91
N PRO A 133 13.36 -25.28 15.62
CA PRO A 133 13.30 -23.84 15.37
C PRO A 133 13.60 -23.42 13.93
N ASP A 134 14.64 -24.00 13.31
CA ASP A 134 15.02 -23.70 11.91
C ASP A 134 13.94 -24.04 10.89
N ARG A 135 12.98 -24.93 11.22
CA ARG A 135 11.88 -25.29 10.33
C ARG A 135 11.02 -24.09 9.97
N ALA A 136 10.74 -23.22 10.95
CA ALA A 136 9.92 -22.02 10.75
C ALA A 136 10.58 -21.05 9.75
N ILE A 137 11.91 -20.91 9.83
CA ILE A 137 12.69 -20.08 8.90
C ILE A 137 12.52 -20.61 7.47
N PHE A 138 12.66 -21.92 7.27
CA PHE A 138 12.57 -22.53 5.94
C PHE A 138 11.15 -22.49 5.37
N LEU A 139 10.13 -22.67 6.22
CA LEU A 139 8.73 -22.50 5.83
C LEU A 139 8.44 -21.06 5.38
N SER A 140 8.98 -20.04 6.06
CA SER A 140 8.84 -18.64 5.64
C SER A 140 9.44 -18.36 4.26
N VAL A 141 10.64 -18.91 3.99
CA VAL A 141 11.28 -18.80 2.68
C VAL A 141 10.46 -19.52 1.60
N LEU A 142 9.92 -20.70 1.90
CA LEU A 142 9.02 -21.44 1.01
C LEU A 142 7.75 -20.65 0.71
N ALA A 143 7.08 -20.09 1.72
CA ALA A 143 5.88 -19.27 1.54
C ALA A 143 6.14 -18.05 0.65
N THR A 144 7.33 -17.44 0.76
CA THR A 144 7.74 -16.33 -0.11
C THR A 144 7.91 -16.78 -1.56
N ALA A 145 8.59 -17.91 -1.81
CA ALA A 145 8.79 -18.43 -3.15
C ALA A 145 7.47 -18.90 -3.81
N LEU A 146 6.56 -19.48 -3.04
CA LEU A 146 5.21 -19.84 -3.49
C LEU A 146 4.38 -18.58 -3.83
N GLY A 147 4.49 -17.52 -3.03
CA GLY A 147 3.87 -16.23 -3.33
C GLY A 147 4.40 -15.60 -4.62
N ASP A 148 5.71 -15.66 -4.86
CA ASP A 148 6.32 -15.21 -6.12
C ASP A 148 5.75 -16.00 -7.32
N ARG A 149 5.62 -17.32 -7.18
CA ARG A 149 5.05 -18.18 -8.24
C ARG A 149 3.58 -17.89 -8.48
N PHE A 150 2.80 -17.66 -7.41
CA PHE A 150 1.42 -17.23 -7.52
C PHE A 150 1.28 -15.92 -8.30
N ARG A 151 2.08 -14.89 -7.97
CA ARG A 151 1.98 -13.59 -8.64
C ARG A 151 2.20 -13.70 -10.16
N TYR A 152 3.06 -14.62 -10.59
CA TYR A 152 3.34 -14.82 -12.01
C TYR A 152 2.35 -15.77 -12.72
N LEU A 153 2.06 -16.94 -12.13
CA LEU A 153 1.27 -18.00 -12.78
C LEU A 153 -0.22 -17.99 -12.38
N GLY A 154 -0.58 -17.30 -11.30
CA GLY A 154 -1.93 -17.29 -10.74
C GLY A 154 -2.34 -18.59 -10.03
N ASN A 155 -1.40 -19.46 -9.66
CA ASN A 155 -1.72 -20.75 -9.02
C ASN A 155 -2.19 -20.57 -7.57
N LEU A 156 -3.50 -20.65 -7.36
CA LEU A 156 -4.13 -20.41 -6.05
C LEU A 156 -3.65 -21.38 -4.96
N ASN A 157 -3.36 -22.64 -5.30
CA ASN A 157 -2.87 -23.60 -4.33
C ASN A 157 -1.54 -23.16 -3.68
N ASP A 158 -0.67 -22.49 -4.44
CA ASP A 158 0.58 -21.96 -3.90
C ASP A 158 0.34 -20.83 -2.91
N LEU A 159 -0.64 -19.99 -3.20
CA LEU A 159 -1.03 -18.90 -2.31
C LEU A 159 -1.69 -19.42 -1.03
N GLU A 160 -2.55 -20.43 -1.13
CA GLU A 160 -3.20 -21.05 0.03
C GLU A 160 -2.18 -21.69 0.96
N VAL A 161 -1.20 -22.43 0.43
CA VAL A 161 -0.11 -22.99 1.22
C VAL A 161 0.74 -21.87 1.85
N ALA A 162 1.06 -20.81 1.10
CA ALA A 162 1.80 -19.67 1.64
C ALA A 162 1.03 -18.94 2.75
N LEU A 163 -0.28 -18.76 2.61
CA LEU A 163 -1.15 -18.16 3.62
C LEU A 163 -1.21 -19.02 4.89
N GLN A 164 -1.35 -20.33 4.75
CA GLN A 164 -1.39 -21.24 5.89
C GLN A 164 -0.10 -21.16 6.72
N ILE A 165 1.05 -21.19 6.05
CA ILE A 165 2.36 -21.06 6.71
C ILE A 165 2.49 -19.72 7.42
N LYS A 166 2.08 -18.62 6.78
CA LYS A 166 2.17 -17.27 7.36
C LYS A 166 1.20 -17.08 8.53
N LYS A 167 0.00 -17.67 8.49
CA LYS A 167 -0.95 -17.69 9.61
C LYS A 167 -0.37 -18.44 10.81
N GLU A 168 0.19 -19.63 10.59
CA GLU A 168 0.85 -20.40 11.65
C GLU A 168 2.02 -19.61 12.29
N ALA A 169 2.84 -18.92 11.48
CA ALA A 169 3.93 -18.09 11.99
C ALA A 169 3.43 -16.95 12.89
N VAL A 170 2.30 -16.31 12.53
CA VAL A 170 1.66 -15.30 13.38
C VAL A 170 1.11 -15.92 14.67
N GLU A 171 0.50 -17.10 14.63
CA GLU A 171 -0.05 -17.76 15.81
C GLU A 171 1.03 -18.20 16.82
N LEU A 172 2.17 -18.68 16.32
CA LEU A 172 3.27 -19.17 17.16
C LEU A 172 4.13 -18.06 17.78
N THR A 173 4.10 -16.86 17.22
CA THR A 173 4.96 -15.74 17.65
C THR A 173 4.23 -14.90 18.69
N PRO A 174 4.69 -14.76 19.95
CA PRO A 174 3.98 -13.96 20.98
C PRO A 174 3.73 -12.50 20.59
N GLU A 175 2.70 -11.87 21.15
CA GLU A 175 2.26 -10.51 20.75
C GLU A 175 3.34 -9.42 20.93
N GLU A 176 4.19 -9.56 21.94
CA GLU A 176 5.28 -8.62 22.22
C GLU A 176 6.58 -8.91 21.45
N HIS A 177 6.61 -9.96 20.63
CA HIS A 177 7.83 -10.35 19.91
C HIS A 177 8.13 -9.37 18.75
N PRO A 178 9.37 -8.87 18.60
CA PRO A 178 9.73 -7.92 17.54
C PRO A 178 9.36 -8.40 16.12
N ASP A 179 9.57 -9.69 15.85
CA ASP A 179 9.36 -10.26 14.51
C ASP A 179 7.87 -10.48 14.17
N ARG A 180 6.95 -10.35 15.14
CA ARG A 180 5.51 -10.52 14.89
C ARG A 180 5.00 -9.50 13.86
N ALA A 181 5.53 -8.28 13.89
CA ALA A 181 5.17 -7.23 12.94
C ALA A 181 5.48 -7.64 11.49
N GLU A 182 6.64 -8.28 11.26
CA GLU A 182 7.05 -8.76 9.94
C GLU A 182 6.17 -9.90 9.43
N HIS A 183 5.80 -10.84 10.32
CA HIS A 183 4.89 -11.94 9.96
C HIS A 183 3.49 -11.43 9.61
N LEU A 184 2.95 -10.48 10.38
CA LEU A 184 1.68 -9.82 10.09
C LEU A 184 1.70 -9.07 8.76
N TYR A 185 2.77 -8.31 8.49
CA TYR A 185 2.97 -7.62 7.21
C TYR A 185 3.05 -8.61 6.03
N SER A 186 3.79 -9.70 6.19
CA SER A 186 3.93 -10.74 5.17
C SER A 186 2.63 -11.47 4.89
N LEU A 187 1.82 -11.73 5.92
CA LEU A 187 0.48 -12.30 5.81
C LEU A 187 -0.45 -11.33 5.07
N ALA A 188 -0.47 -10.06 5.48
CA ALA A 188 -1.27 -9.02 4.86
C ALA A 188 -0.97 -8.88 3.36
N ASN A 189 0.31 -8.92 2.95
CA ASN A 189 0.67 -8.88 1.54
C ASN A 189 0.10 -10.06 0.72
N SER A 190 0.12 -11.28 1.26
CA SER A 190 -0.46 -12.43 0.57
C SER A 190 -1.98 -12.38 0.51
N LEU A 191 -2.64 -11.84 1.55
CA LEU A 191 -4.07 -11.59 1.55
C LEU A 191 -4.45 -10.51 0.52
N ALA A 192 -3.66 -9.44 0.40
CA ALA A 192 -3.83 -8.43 -0.65
C ALA A 192 -3.69 -9.03 -2.07
N ASP A 193 -2.70 -9.91 -2.27
CA ASP A 193 -2.51 -10.62 -3.53
C ASP A 193 -3.69 -11.56 -3.85
N ARG A 194 -4.25 -12.23 -2.84
CA ARG A 194 -5.46 -13.07 -2.99
C ARG A 194 -6.68 -12.23 -3.34
N TYR A 195 -6.88 -11.13 -2.62
CA TYR A 195 -7.95 -10.18 -2.87
C TYR A 195 -7.89 -9.60 -4.28
N LYS A 196 -6.72 -9.14 -4.74
CA LYS A 196 -6.53 -8.63 -6.11
C LYS A 196 -6.95 -9.63 -7.20
N ARG A 197 -6.92 -10.93 -6.90
CA ARG A 197 -7.21 -11.98 -7.87
C ARG A 197 -8.60 -12.58 -7.72
N LEU A 198 -9.15 -12.65 -6.52
CA LEU A 198 -10.46 -13.27 -6.23
C LEU A 198 -11.57 -12.26 -5.90
N GLY A 199 -11.21 -11.07 -5.42
CA GLY A 199 -12.15 -10.03 -5.01
C GLY A 199 -12.85 -10.29 -3.68
N ASP A 200 -12.34 -11.22 -2.85
CA ASP A 200 -12.92 -11.57 -1.55
C ASP A 200 -12.71 -10.45 -0.51
N LEU A 201 -13.81 -9.92 0.03
CA LEU A 201 -13.75 -8.83 1.00
C LEU A 201 -13.21 -9.27 2.36
N GLU A 202 -13.36 -10.54 2.73
CA GLU A 202 -12.82 -11.05 3.98
C GLU A 202 -11.29 -11.01 3.96
N ASP A 203 -10.68 -11.41 2.82
CA ASP A 203 -9.23 -11.29 2.63
C ASP A 203 -8.75 -9.82 2.68
N LEU A 204 -9.56 -8.86 2.21
CA LEU A 204 -9.24 -7.43 2.31
C LEU A 204 -9.33 -6.91 3.76
N GLU A 205 -10.37 -7.30 4.49
CA GLU A 205 -10.55 -6.93 5.89
C GLU A 205 -9.40 -7.48 6.74
N ASP A 206 -9.09 -8.77 6.57
CA ASP A 206 -7.96 -9.43 7.22
C ASP A 206 -6.64 -8.75 6.84
N CYS A 207 -6.45 -8.41 5.56
CA CYS A 207 -5.25 -7.72 5.09
C CYS A 207 -5.04 -6.38 5.80
N LEU A 208 -6.08 -5.55 5.87
CA LEU A 208 -6.05 -4.24 6.54
C LEU A 208 -5.78 -4.38 8.03
N GLU A 209 -6.46 -5.31 8.70
CA GLU A 209 -6.27 -5.56 10.13
C GLU A 209 -4.83 -5.98 10.42
N ASN A 210 -4.27 -6.88 9.61
CA ASN A 210 -2.89 -7.34 9.76
C ASN A 210 -1.86 -6.23 9.48
N PHE A 211 -2.07 -5.38 8.46
CA PHE A 211 -1.21 -4.21 8.24
C PHE A 211 -1.27 -3.21 9.40
N GLN A 212 -2.46 -2.93 9.94
CA GLN A 212 -2.62 -2.04 11.09
C GLN A 212 -1.91 -2.60 12.34
N LYS A 213 -2.05 -3.90 12.60
CA LYS A 213 -1.34 -4.58 13.70
C LYS A 213 0.18 -4.50 13.51
N ALA A 214 0.68 -4.72 12.30
CA ALA A 214 2.11 -4.61 11.99
C ALA A 214 2.66 -3.19 12.26
N VAL A 215 1.93 -2.15 11.82
CA VAL A 215 2.30 -0.74 12.06
C VAL A 215 2.28 -0.39 13.56
N LYS A 216 1.31 -0.92 14.32
CA LYS A 216 1.18 -0.67 15.76
C LYS A 216 2.35 -1.29 16.56
N LEU A 217 2.80 -2.47 16.16
CA LEU A 217 3.89 -3.19 16.81
C LEU A 217 5.27 -2.65 16.44
N ALA A 218 5.43 -2.01 15.27
CA ALA A 218 6.70 -1.44 14.85
C ALA A 218 7.06 -0.16 15.64
N PRO A 219 8.21 -0.09 16.35
CA PRO A 219 8.64 1.10 17.07
C PRO A 219 8.80 2.34 16.16
N ALA A 220 8.57 3.53 16.71
CA ALA A 220 8.80 4.78 15.98
C ALA A 220 10.31 4.90 15.66
N GLY A 221 10.66 4.81 14.38
CA GLY A 221 12.04 4.82 13.89
C GLY A 221 12.58 3.47 13.38
N HIS A 222 11.79 2.39 13.41
CA HIS A 222 12.20 1.14 12.75
C HIS A 222 12.21 1.33 11.22
N PRO A 223 13.29 0.96 10.51
CA PRO A 223 13.40 1.13 9.05
C PRO A 223 12.20 0.54 8.29
N ASP A 224 11.74 -0.63 8.71
CA ASP A 224 10.66 -1.37 8.03
C ASP A 224 9.27 -0.79 8.32
N ARG A 225 9.13 0.08 9.33
CA ARG A 225 7.85 0.76 9.61
C ARG A 225 7.41 1.66 8.46
N ILE A 226 8.37 2.25 7.74
CA ILE A 226 8.09 3.08 6.56
C ILE A 226 7.49 2.17 5.47
N GLU A 227 8.08 1.01 5.21
CA GLU A 227 7.57 0.05 4.22
C GLU A 227 6.17 -0.48 4.57
N TYR A 228 5.88 -0.70 5.87
CA TYR A 228 4.55 -1.11 6.33
C TYR A 228 3.51 0.00 6.13
N LEU A 229 3.89 1.25 6.42
CA LEU A 229 3.04 2.42 6.19
C LEU A 229 2.81 2.70 4.71
N ASP A 230 3.81 2.48 3.87
CA ASP A 230 3.75 2.66 2.43
C ASP A 230 2.85 1.61 1.80
N SER A 231 2.95 0.36 2.25
CA SER A 231 2.11 -0.74 1.74
C SER A 231 0.66 -0.62 2.22
N LEU A 232 0.43 -0.14 3.44
CA LEU A 232 -0.90 0.24 3.92
C LEU A 232 -1.44 1.40 3.09
N ALA A 233 -0.64 2.44 2.82
CA ALA A 233 -1.03 3.59 2.02
C ALA A 233 -1.29 3.24 0.54
N VAL A 234 -0.49 2.36 -0.05
CA VAL A 234 -0.64 1.86 -1.42
C VAL A 234 -1.83 0.92 -1.53
N LEU A 235 -2.12 0.07 -0.53
CA LEU A 235 -3.36 -0.70 -0.49
C LEU A 235 -4.57 0.23 -0.36
N LEU A 236 -4.43 1.29 0.45
CA LEU A 236 -5.43 2.34 0.64
C LEU A 236 -5.66 3.21 -0.61
N ALA A 237 -4.62 3.40 -1.42
CA ALA A 237 -4.69 4.02 -2.73
C ALA A 237 -5.19 3.04 -3.82
N ALA A 238 -4.86 1.75 -3.69
CA ALA A 238 -5.34 0.65 -4.52
C ALA A 238 -6.79 0.26 -4.20
N PHE A 239 -7.52 1.04 -3.40
CA PHE A 239 -8.98 1.08 -3.37
C PHE A 239 -9.60 1.58 -4.70
N GLU A 240 -9.07 1.11 -5.83
CA GLU A 240 -9.80 0.96 -7.10
C GLU A 240 -11.09 0.14 -6.91
N LEU A 241 -11.24 -0.56 -5.78
CA LEU A 241 -12.41 -1.37 -5.43
C LEU A 241 -13.42 -0.72 -4.46
N LEU A 242 -13.19 0.46 -3.89
CA LEU A 242 -14.23 1.10 -3.05
C LEU A 242 -15.53 1.35 -3.84
N PRO A 243 -15.48 1.97 -5.04
CA PRO A 243 -16.65 2.09 -5.89
C PRO A 243 -17.28 0.74 -6.26
N GLU A 244 -16.46 -0.31 -6.42
CA GLU A 244 -16.92 -1.66 -6.74
C GLU A 244 -17.63 -2.34 -5.55
N ILE A 245 -17.09 -2.27 -4.33
CA ILE A 245 -17.74 -2.74 -3.08
C ILE A 245 -19.10 -2.05 -2.88
N LEU A 246 -19.16 -0.74 -3.14
CA LEU A 246 -20.39 0.03 -2.99
C LEU A 246 -21.45 -0.31 -4.02
N TRP A 247 -21.05 -0.63 -5.26
CA TRP A 247 -21.97 -0.98 -6.34
C TRP A 247 -22.53 -2.41 -6.21
N ILE A 248 -21.80 -3.32 -5.55
CA ILE A 248 -22.18 -4.74 -5.41
C ILE A 248 -23.19 -4.99 -4.28
N SER A 249 -23.21 -4.15 -3.25
CA SER A 249 -24.14 -4.31 -2.13
C SER A 249 -25.61 -4.03 -2.54
N HIS A 250 -26.48 -5.04 -2.48
CA HIS A 250 -27.90 -4.87 -2.81
C HIS A 250 -28.70 -4.09 -1.74
N SER A 251 -28.15 -3.80 -0.56
CA SER A 251 -28.86 -3.13 0.52
C SER A 251 -28.02 -2.05 1.23
N ILE A 252 -28.67 -0.92 1.54
CA ILE A 252 -28.10 0.20 2.30
C ILE A 252 -27.45 -0.26 3.63
N PRO A 253 -28.01 -1.22 4.39
CA PRO A 253 -27.40 -1.70 5.63
C PRO A 253 -26.04 -2.38 5.44
N VAL A 254 -25.86 -3.20 4.40
CA VAL A 254 -24.59 -3.91 4.14
C VAL A 254 -23.49 -2.93 3.74
N ARG A 255 -23.83 -1.86 3.00
CA ARG A 255 -22.89 -0.75 2.73
C ARG A 255 -22.46 -0.05 4.00
N GLN A 256 -23.43 0.31 4.83
CA GLN A 256 -23.15 1.03 6.06
C GLN A 256 -22.34 0.18 7.04
N ASP A 257 -22.57 -1.13 7.08
CA ASP A 257 -21.81 -2.08 7.87
C ASP A 257 -20.37 -2.22 7.36
N ALA A 258 -20.16 -2.45 6.06
CA ALA A 258 -18.81 -2.51 5.47
C ALA A 258 -18.01 -1.22 5.70
N ILE A 259 -18.64 -0.04 5.53
CA ILE A 259 -17.98 1.25 5.79
C ILE A 259 -17.63 1.43 7.27
N ARG A 260 -18.55 1.08 8.17
CA ARG A 260 -18.33 1.16 9.62
C ARG A 260 -17.25 0.19 10.08
N ARG A 261 -17.17 -0.99 9.47
CA ARG A 261 -16.15 -2.00 9.77
C ARG A 261 -14.76 -1.59 9.25
N ILE A 262 -14.69 -1.11 8.00
CA ILE A 262 -13.43 -0.73 7.33
C ILE A 262 -12.89 0.62 7.84
N HIS A 263 -13.69 1.45 8.52
CA HIS A 263 -13.31 2.78 9.00
C HIS A 263 -12.69 3.66 7.89
N ILE A 264 -13.33 3.70 6.71
CA ILE A 264 -12.79 4.32 5.48
C ILE A 264 -12.28 5.75 5.71
N GLY A 265 -12.93 6.55 6.56
CA GLY A 265 -12.46 7.90 6.89
C GLY A 265 -11.08 7.91 7.58
N GLU A 266 -10.87 7.03 8.54
CA GLU A 266 -9.57 6.88 9.24
C GLU A 266 -8.51 6.30 8.31
N ALA A 267 -8.90 5.31 7.50
CA ALA A 267 -8.02 4.65 6.57
C ALA A 267 -7.55 5.62 5.46
N THR A 268 -8.48 6.37 4.86
CA THR A 268 -8.15 7.43 3.87
C THR A 268 -7.21 8.48 4.47
N SER A 269 -7.46 8.89 5.72
CA SER A 269 -6.62 9.84 6.43
C SER A 269 -5.20 9.32 6.70
N ALA A 270 -5.08 8.05 7.11
CA ALA A 270 -3.79 7.39 7.33
C ALA A 270 -2.96 7.27 6.04
N ALA A 271 -3.59 6.89 4.92
CA ALA A 271 -2.94 6.81 3.62
C ALA A 271 -2.46 8.17 3.12
N THR A 272 -3.33 9.19 3.24
CA THR A 272 -3.00 10.57 2.90
C THR A 272 -1.79 11.06 3.68
N ARG A 273 -1.76 10.80 4.99
CA ARG A 273 -0.64 11.15 5.88
C ARG A 273 0.67 10.53 5.41
N SER A 274 0.66 9.26 5.00
CA SER A 274 1.85 8.60 4.44
C SER A 274 2.29 9.24 3.12
N CYS A 275 1.36 9.52 2.20
CA CYS A 275 1.69 10.20 0.94
C CYS A 275 2.30 11.59 1.17
N ILE A 276 1.77 12.37 2.12
CA ILE A 276 2.33 13.67 2.50
C ILE A 276 3.74 13.53 3.07
N ALA A 277 3.98 12.56 3.95
CA ALA A 277 5.31 12.31 4.54
C ALA A 277 6.37 11.97 3.48
N LEU A 278 5.96 11.37 2.35
CA LEU A 278 6.81 11.02 1.22
C LEU A 278 6.84 12.09 0.11
N SER A 279 6.17 13.24 0.29
CA SER A 279 6.02 14.30 -0.72
C SER A 279 5.27 13.88 -2.00
N TYR A 280 4.46 12.81 -1.95
CA TYR A 280 3.59 12.37 -3.04
C TYR A 280 2.24 13.08 -2.98
N LEU A 281 2.24 14.39 -3.20
CA LEU A 281 1.06 15.24 -3.02
C LEU A 281 -0.05 14.99 -4.06
N HIS A 282 0.28 14.54 -5.28
CA HIS A 282 -0.74 14.17 -6.29
C HIS A 282 -1.57 12.98 -5.80
N SER A 283 -0.88 11.92 -5.37
CA SER A 283 -1.53 10.72 -4.85
C SER A 283 -2.32 11.01 -3.57
N ALA A 284 -1.83 11.90 -2.70
CA ALA A 284 -2.57 12.34 -1.52
C ALA A 284 -3.94 12.96 -1.90
N VAL A 285 -3.98 13.81 -2.93
CA VAL A 285 -5.23 14.43 -3.42
C VAL A 285 -6.17 13.39 -4.05
N GLU A 286 -5.63 12.47 -4.85
CA GLU A 286 -6.41 11.40 -5.49
C GLU A 286 -7.07 10.49 -4.45
N ILE A 287 -6.32 10.07 -3.42
CA ILE A 287 -6.81 9.23 -2.31
C ILE A 287 -7.92 9.95 -1.53
N LEU A 288 -7.71 11.23 -1.19
CA LEU A 288 -8.71 12.03 -0.49
C LEU A 288 -10.01 12.16 -1.29
N GLU A 289 -9.91 12.45 -2.59
CA GLU A 289 -11.08 12.54 -3.46
C GLU A 289 -11.84 11.21 -3.55
N GLN A 290 -11.14 10.08 -3.63
CA GLN A 290 -11.76 8.76 -3.66
C GLN A 290 -12.50 8.42 -2.37
N GLY A 291 -11.87 8.64 -1.21
CA GLY A 291 -12.50 8.38 0.09
C GLY A 291 -13.72 9.27 0.33
N LEU A 292 -13.65 10.54 -0.08
CA LEU A 292 -14.74 11.50 0.04
C LEU A 292 -15.89 11.22 -0.94
N GLY A 293 -15.58 10.96 -2.21
CA GLY A 293 -16.59 10.65 -3.24
C GLY A 293 -17.43 9.44 -2.87
N THR A 294 -16.78 8.39 -2.36
CA THR A 294 -17.41 7.19 -1.81
C THR A 294 -18.36 7.52 -0.65
N THR A 295 -17.90 8.32 0.32
CA THR A 295 -18.69 8.67 1.52
C THR A 295 -19.88 9.56 1.16
N PHE A 296 -19.69 10.52 0.26
CA PHE A 296 -20.69 11.52 -0.15
C PHE A 296 -21.77 10.95 -1.08
N GLN A 297 -21.40 10.11 -2.06
CA GLN A 297 -22.36 9.41 -2.93
C GLN A 297 -23.36 8.57 -2.13
N GLN A 298 -22.91 8.00 -1.01
CA GLN A 298 -23.78 7.24 -0.12
C GLN A 298 -24.66 8.09 0.81
N MET A 299 -24.12 9.18 1.36
CA MET A 299 -24.91 10.11 2.19
C MET A 299 -26.12 10.64 1.44
N LEU A 300 -25.98 10.89 0.13
CA LEU A 300 -27.05 11.43 -0.70
C LEU A 300 -27.90 10.36 -1.38
N GLN A 301 -27.63 9.06 -1.19
CA GLN A 301 -28.30 7.94 -1.86
C GLN A 301 -28.39 8.13 -3.39
N LEU A 302 -27.43 8.85 -3.97
CA LEU A 302 -27.45 9.15 -5.39
C LEU A 302 -27.17 7.86 -6.14
N LYS A 303 -28.06 7.47 -7.06
CA LYS A 303 -27.66 6.61 -8.17
C LYS A 303 -26.45 7.28 -8.82
N THR A 304 -25.45 6.52 -9.25
CA THR A 304 -24.53 7.10 -10.22
C THR A 304 -25.40 7.49 -11.41
N ASP A 305 -25.45 8.77 -11.74
CA ASP A 305 -26.06 9.31 -12.97
C ASP A 305 -25.23 8.89 -14.20
N VAL A 306 -24.80 7.63 -14.23
CA VAL A 306 -24.15 7.00 -15.37
C VAL A 306 -25.23 6.15 -16.02
N GLU A 307 -25.78 6.65 -17.12
CA GLU A 307 -26.67 5.89 -18.00
C GLU A 307 -25.84 4.78 -18.68
N LEU A 308 -25.68 3.66 -17.97
CA LEU A 308 -25.21 2.41 -18.59
C LEU A 308 -26.33 1.80 -19.42
N GLU A 309 -25.97 1.07 -20.48
CA GLU A 309 -26.94 0.26 -21.21
C GLU A 309 -27.59 -0.77 -20.25
N PRO A 310 -28.92 -0.99 -20.30
CA PRO A 310 -29.63 -1.88 -19.37
C PRO A 310 -29.06 -3.30 -19.30
N GLU A 311 -28.51 -3.78 -20.41
CA GLU A 311 -27.87 -5.09 -20.52
C GLU A 311 -26.55 -5.16 -19.73
N GLN A 312 -25.73 -4.09 -19.78
CA GLN A 312 -24.48 -3.98 -19.02
C GLN A 312 -24.77 -3.85 -17.53
N GLU A 313 -25.78 -3.07 -17.16
CA GLU A 313 -26.20 -2.90 -15.76
C GLU A 313 -26.68 -4.22 -15.16
N ASN A 314 -27.51 -4.98 -15.89
CA ASN A 314 -28.03 -6.27 -15.43
C ASN A 314 -26.95 -7.35 -15.37
N LEU A 315 -26.05 -7.42 -16.36
CA LEU A 315 -24.94 -8.37 -16.36
C LEU A 315 -23.95 -8.07 -15.22
N PHE A 316 -23.64 -6.80 -15.00
CA PHE A 316 -22.78 -6.38 -13.89
C PHE A 316 -23.38 -6.79 -12.54
N LYS A 317 -24.68 -6.54 -12.33
CA LYS A 317 -25.41 -6.96 -11.11
C LYS A 317 -25.39 -8.47 -10.91
N SER A 318 -25.60 -9.25 -11.97
CA SER A 318 -25.60 -10.71 -11.93
C SER A 318 -24.24 -11.27 -11.50
N LEU A 319 -23.16 -10.88 -12.19
CA LEU A 319 -21.79 -11.32 -11.87
C LEU A 319 -21.37 -10.92 -10.46
N SER A 320 -21.77 -9.72 -10.03
CA SER A 320 -21.56 -9.22 -8.68
C SER A 320 -22.25 -10.10 -7.62
N SER A 321 -23.52 -10.47 -7.83
CA SER A 321 -24.24 -11.35 -6.89
C SER A 321 -23.69 -12.78 -6.81
N ALA A 322 -23.16 -13.30 -7.92
CA ALA A 322 -22.59 -14.63 -8.01
C ALA A 322 -21.26 -14.75 -7.23
N LEU A 323 -20.43 -13.69 -7.23
CA LEU A 323 -19.19 -13.64 -6.45
C LEU A 323 -19.44 -13.67 -4.93
N TYR A 324 -20.56 -13.09 -4.47
CA TYR A 324 -20.87 -12.96 -3.04
C TYR A 324 -21.65 -14.14 -2.46
N SER A 325 -22.37 -14.88 -3.30
CA SER A 325 -23.18 -16.02 -2.82
C SER A 325 -22.34 -17.27 -2.52
N GLY A 326 -21.01 -17.23 -2.72
CA GLY A 326 -20.09 -18.31 -2.36
C GLY A 326 -20.41 -19.66 -3.03
N GLY A 327 -21.09 -19.62 -4.18
CA GLY A 327 -21.52 -20.82 -4.89
C GLY A 327 -20.35 -21.61 -5.45
N THR A 328 -20.49 -22.93 -5.55
CA THR A 328 -19.52 -23.91 -6.06
C THR A 328 -19.16 -23.77 -7.56
N VAL A 329 -19.50 -22.64 -8.17
CA VAL A 329 -19.22 -22.33 -9.58
C VAL A 329 -17.97 -21.46 -9.63
N ASP A 330 -17.08 -21.78 -10.55
CA ASP A 330 -15.71 -21.26 -10.69
C ASP A 330 -15.62 -19.74 -10.47
N ALA A 331 -15.28 -19.32 -9.24
CA ALA A 331 -15.17 -17.91 -8.87
C ALA A 331 -14.16 -17.16 -9.77
N HIS A 332 -13.21 -17.91 -10.33
CA HIS A 332 -12.24 -17.44 -11.31
C HIS A 332 -12.90 -16.97 -12.62
N ASP A 333 -13.83 -17.75 -13.17
CA ASP A 333 -14.52 -17.41 -14.42
C ASP A 333 -15.42 -16.19 -14.25
N ILE A 334 -16.08 -16.08 -13.09
CA ILE A 334 -16.97 -14.95 -12.78
C ILE A 334 -16.15 -13.66 -12.61
N ALA A 335 -14.99 -13.72 -11.96
CA ALA A 335 -14.06 -12.60 -11.83
C ALA A 335 -13.52 -12.15 -13.21
N ASN A 336 -13.13 -13.08 -14.07
CA ASN A 336 -12.65 -12.77 -15.42
C ASN A 336 -13.75 -12.13 -16.29
N GLN A 337 -14.98 -12.65 -16.24
CA GLN A 337 -16.13 -12.09 -16.97
C GLN A 337 -16.46 -10.67 -16.50
N ARG A 338 -16.37 -10.41 -15.19
CA ARG A 338 -16.56 -9.07 -14.61
C ARG A 338 -15.47 -8.10 -15.06
N GLN A 339 -14.21 -8.53 -15.08
CA GLN A 339 -13.10 -7.69 -15.53
C GLN A 339 -13.29 -7.26 -17.00
N HIS A 340 -13.65 -8.19 -17.87
CA HIS A 340 -13.93 -7.87 -19.28
C HIS A 340 -15.13 -6.93 -19.45
N LEU A 341 -16.17 -7.04 -18.61
CA LEU A 341 -17.29 -6.11 -18.64
C LEU A 341 -16.85 -4.69 -18.26
N LEU A 342 -16.05 -4.53 -17.19
CA LEU A 342 -15.51 -3.24 -16.77
C LEU A 342 -14.63 -2.59 -17.86
N GLU A 343 -13.77 -3.39 -18.51
CA GLU A 343 -12.95 -2.94 -19.63
C GLU A 343 -13.81 -2.43 -20.80
N ASN A 344 -14.95 -3.05 -21.07
CA ASN A 344 -15.87 -2.63 -22.12
C ASN A 344 -16.64 -1.36 -21.77
N ILE A 345 -17.05 -1.19 -20.51
CA ILE A 345 -17.67 0.06 -20.02
C ILE A 345 -16.65 1.20 -20.13
N ARG A 346 -15.40 0.98 -19.70
CA ARG A 346 -14.34 2.01 -19.70
C ARG A 346 -13.90 2.44 -21.11
N LYS A 347 -14.21 1.68 -22.16
CA LYS A 347 -13.98 2.07 -23.56
C LYS A 347 -15.00 3.10 -24.08
N GLN A 348 -16.12 3.30 -23.38
CA GLN A 348 -17.15 4.24 -23.80
C GLN A 348 -16.73 5.71 -23.54
N PRO A 349 -17.12 6.65 -24.41
CA PRO A 349 -16.78 8.07 -24.24
C PRO A 349 -17.39 8.63 -22.95
N GLY A 350 -16.54 9.24 -22.10
CA GLY A 350 -16.96 9.76 -20.79
C GLY A 350 -16.85 8.78 -19.62
N LEU A 351 -16.63 7.47 -19.88
CA LEU A 351 -16.55 6.42 -18.85
C LEU A 351 -15.14 5.86 -18.65
N LYS A 352 -14.11 6.54 -19.17
CA LYS A 352 -12.70 6.12 -19.08
C LYS A 352 -12.23 5.83 -17.64
N HIS A 353 -12.78 6.54 -16.66
CA HIS A 353 -12.50 6.36 -15.23
C HIS A 353 -13.70 5.76 -14.46
N PHE A 354 -14.58 5.01 -15.13
CA PHE A 354 -15.71 4.35 -14.47
C PHE A 354 -15.21 3.37 -13.40
N LEU A 355 -15.63 3.62 -12.14
CA LEU A 355 -15.17 2.94 -10.92
C LEU A 355 -13.64 2.99 -10.71
N LEU A 356 -12.96 4.02 -11.22
CA LEU A 356 -11.52 4.26 -10.99
C LEU A 356 -11.27 5.62 -10.35
N PRO A 357 -10.13 5.80 -9.64
CA PRO A 357 -9.68 7.13 -9.21
C PRO A 357 -9.66 8.11 -10.38
N LYS A 358 -10.16 9.33 -10.14
CA LYS A 358 -9.93 10.44 -11.05
C LYS A 358 -8.48 10.90 -10.84
N PRO A 359 -7.65 10.94 -11.89
CA PRO A 359 -6.26 11.37 -11.74
C PRO A 359 -6.19 12.85 -11.37
N TYR A 360 -5.12 13.24 -10.68
CA TYR A 360 -4.86 14.61 -10.26
C TYR A 360 -4.90 15.59 -11.43
N SER A 361 -4.42 15.17 -12.61
CA SER A 361 -4.48 15.95 -13.86
C SER A 361 -5.90 16.41 -14.24
N THR A 362 -6.92 15.67 -13.80
CA THR A 362 -8.33 16.07 -13.95
C THR A 362 -8.81 16.86 -12.74
N LEU A 363 -8.46 16.42 -11.54
CA LEU A 363 -8.92 17.01 -10.27
C LEU A 363 -8.41 18.44 -10.05
N CYS A 364 -7.20 18.76 -10.53
CA CYS A 364 -6.63 20.09 -10.41
C CYS A 364 -7.51 21.18 -11.06
N HIS A 365 -8.34 20.82 -12.05
CA HIS A 365 -9.31 21.73 -12.68
C HIS A 365 -10.42 22.22 -11.74
N ALA A 366 -10.59 21.64 -10.55
CA ALA A 366 -11.47 22.17 -9.51
C ALA A 366 -11.03 23.58 -9.07
N SER A 367 -9.75 23.92 -9.20
CA SER A 367 -9.19 25.24 -8.83
C SER A 367 -9.37 26.34 -9.90
N ARG A 368 -10.17 26.10 -10.95
CA ARG A 368 -10.38 27.08 -12.05
C ARG A 368 -11.01 28.41 -11.59
N GLU A 369 -11.90 28.38 -10.60
CA GLU A 369 -12.57 29.58 -10.06
C GLU A 369 -11.97 30.04 -8.71
N GLY A 370 -10.76 29.58 -8.37
CA GLY A 370 -10.03 29.97 -7.15
C GLY A 370 -9.36 28.78 -6.46
N PRO A 371 -8.44 29.03 -5.52
CA PRO A 371 -7.72 27.97 -4.82
C PRO A 371 -8.65 27.04 -4.05
N VAL A 372 -8.28 25.76 -4.01
CA VAL A 372 -8.97 24.73 -3.23
C VAL A 372 -8.05 24.25 -2.11
N VAL A 373 -8.53 24.32 -0.88
CA VAL A 373 -7.81 23.89 0.33
C VAL A 373 -8.47 22.62 0.85
N ILE A 374 -7.69 21.56 0.90
CA ILE A 374 -8.10 20.25 1.42
C ILE A 374 -7.47 20.09 2.80
N LEU A 375 -8.27 19.77 3.83
CA LEU A 375 -7.78 19.59 5.20
C LEU A 375 -7.93 18.14 5.62
N ASN A 376 -6.83 17.50 6.02
CA ASN A 376 -6.79 16.13 6.52
C ASN A 376 -6.48 16.11 8.02
N SER A 377 -7.24 15.29 8.77
CA SER A 377 -7.01 15.07 10.21
C SER A 377 -6.67 13.60 10.47
N HIS A 378 -5.48 13.33 11.03
CA HIS A 378 -5.07 12.02 11.52
C HIS A 378 -4.60 12.13 12.98
N LYS A 379 -4.60 11.00 13.71
CA LYS A 379 -4.13 10.94 15.12
C LYS A 379 -2.68 11.41 15.28
N ASP A 380 -1.84 11.19 14.25
CA ASP A 380 -0.40 11.49 14.30
C ASP A 380 -0.05 12.86 13.68
N SER A 381 -0.87 13.39 12.76
CA SER A 381 -0.66 14.72 12.17
C SER A 381 -1.96 15.27 11.57
N CYS A 382 -2.07 16.60 11.53
CA CYS A 382 -3.08 17.30 10.76
C CYS A 382 -2.38 18.15 9.70
N ASP A 383 -2.92 18.15 8.49
CA ASP A 383 -2.24 18.68 7.31
C ASP A 383 -3.24 19.32 6.34
N GLY A 384 -2.81 20.39 5.67
CA GLY A 384 -3.52 21.01 4.55
C GLY A 384 -2.82 20.74 3.22
N ILE A 385 -3.58 20.66 2.13
CA ILE A 385 -3.08 20.65 0.76
C ILE A 385 -3.82 21.75 -0.02
N ILE A 386 -3.08 22.62 -0.70
CA ILE A 386 -3.63 23.70 -1.53
C ILE A 386 -3.41 23.38 -3.00
N ILE A 387 -4.49 23.38 -3.78
CA ILE A 387 -4.46 23.40 -5.25
C ILE A 387 -4.68 24.86 -5.68
N LEU A 388 -3.60 25.54 -6.09
CA LEU A 388 -3.65 26.97 -6.41
C LEU A 388 -4.34 27.24 -7.75
N ASN A 389 -3.92 26.53 -8.79
CA ASN A 389 -4.51 26.59 -10.13
C ASN A 389 -4.29 25.25 -10.87
N PRO A 390 -4.93 25.02 -12.03
CA PRO A 390 -4.84 23.73 -12.72
C PRO A 390 -3.46 23.39 -13.31
N THR A 391 -2.54 24.35 -13.34
CA THR A 391 -1.20 24.20 -13.92
C THR A 391 -0.08 24.14 -12.87
N SER A 392 -0.40 24.42 -11.61
CA SER A 392 0.56 24.42 -10.50
C SER A 392 0.56 23.09 -9.76
N GLU A 393 1.73 22.70 -9.27
CA GLU A 393 1.88 21.63 -8.29
C GLU A 393 1.09 21.95 -6.99
N PRO A 394 0.48 20.94 -6.35
CA PRO A 394 -0.19 21.14 -5.07
C PRO A 394 0.83 21.47 -3.97
N VAL A 395 0.44 22.34 -3.04
CA VAL A 395 1.31 22.83 -1.97
C VAL A 395 0.86 22.25 -0.63
N HIS A 396 1.79 21.64 0.11
CA HIS A 396 1.53 21.16 1.47
C HIS A 396 1.57 22.30 2.49
N VAL A 397 0.64 22.27 3.44
CA VAL A 397 0.53 23.21 4.55
C VAL A 397 0.55 22.41 5.87
N PRO A 398 1.69 22.34 6.57
CA PRO A 398 1.76 21.61 7.83
C PRO A 398 0.95 22.34 8.92
N LEU A 399 0.15 21.61 9.70
CA LEU A 399 -0.62 22.14 10.84
C LEU A 399 -0.14 21.52 12.16
N PRO A 400 1.12 21.77 12.58
CA PRO A 400 1.75 21.04 13.69
C PRO A 400 1.11 21.29 15.05
N ASN A 401 0.39 22.40 15.20
CA ASN A 401 -0.29 22.81 16.43
C ASN A 401 -1.75 22.34 16.48
N VAL A 402 -2.18 21.51 15.53
CA VAL A 402 -3.53 20.97 15.43
C VAL A 402 -3.48 19.46 15.65
N THR A 403 -4.17 18.96 16.68
CA THR A 403 -4.29 17.53 16.97
C THR A 403 -5.72 17.04 16.83
N LEU A 404 -5.91 15.74 16.59
CA LEU A 404 -7.23 15.13 16.47
C LEU A 404 -8.08 15.30 17.74
N ASP A 405 -7.45 15.18 18.91
CA ASP A 405 -8.12 15.37 20.20
C ASP A 405 -8.65 16.80 20.35
N MET A 406 -7.87 17.80 19.92
CA MET A 406 -8.34 19.19 19.91
C MET A 406 -9.59 19.30 19.02
N LEU A 407 -9.53 18.76 17.80
CA LEU A 407 -10.66 18.78 16.85
C LEU A 407 -11.95 18.15 17.40
N GLN A 408 -11.85 17.18 18.30
CA GLN A 408 -12.98 16.44 18.85
C GLN A 408 -13.49 16.96 20.22
N SER A 409 -12.70 17.76 20.93
CA SER A 409 -12.97 18.11 22.35
C SER A 409 -13.54 19.51 22.60
N TYR A 410 -13.92 20.25 21.55
CA TYR A 410 -14.35 21.64 21.70
C TYR A 410 -15.72 21.79 22.39
N GLN A 411 -15.75 22.62 23.45
CA GLN A 411 -16.97 22.90 24.23
C GLN A 411 -17.51 24.33 24.03
N CYS A 412 -16.71 25.28 23.51
CA CYS A 412 -17.07 26.70 23.39
C CYS A 412 -16.89 27.24 21.96
N PHE A 413 -17.93 27.89 21.43
CA PHE A 413 -17.99 28.36 20.03
C PHE A 413 -17.18 29.63 19.74
N ALA A 414 -16.91 30.50 20.73
CA ALA A 414 -16.07 31.68 20.50
C ALA A 414 -14.57 31.29 20.45
N ASP A 415 -14.18 30.36 21.31
CA ASP A 415 -12.80 29.88 21.41
C ASP A 415 -12.42 29.08 20.15
N ILE A 416 -13.35 28.31 19.58
CA ILE A 416 -13.10 27.54 18.35
C ILE A 416 -12.84 28.43 17.14
N LEU A 417 -13.53 29.58 17.00
CA LEU A 417 -13.32 30.48 15.86
C LEU A 417 -11.97 31.18 15.93
N THR A 418 -11.57 31.61 17.13
CA THR A 418 -10.26 32.23 17.37
C THR A 418 -9.12 31.22 17.15
N TRP A 419 -9.34 29.98 17.61
CA TRP A 419 -8.40 28.88 17.43
C TRP A 419 -8.27 28.48 15.95
N LEU A 420 -9.38 28.30 15.23
CA LEU A 420 -9.38 28.02 13.78
C LEU A 420 -8.66 29.10 12.99
N TRP A 421 -8.85 30.36 13.38
CA TRP A 421 -8.19 31.49 12.73
C TRP A 421 -6.68 31.37 12.88
N SER A 422 -6.22 31.16 14.12
CA SER A 422 -4.81 31.15 14.47
C SER A 422 -4.06 29.95 13.92
N TYR A 423 -4.68 28.76 13.93
CA TYR A 423 -3.96 27.51 13.70
C TYR A 423 -4.34 26.77 12.41
N VAL A 424 -5.39 27.20 11.71
CA VAL A 424 -5.81 26.58 10.44
C VAL A 424 -5.84 27.61 9.31
N ILE A 425 -6.52 28.74 9.51
CA ILE A 425 -6.73 29.72 8.44
C ILE A 425 -5.51 30.59 8.20
N THR A 426 -4.85 31.07 9.25
CA THR A 426 -3.64 31.91 9.13
C THR A 426 -2.53 31.19 8.34
N PRO A 427 -2.16 29.93 8.64
CA PRO A 427 -1.17 29.19 7.84
C PRO A 427 -1.55 29.07 6.35
N VAL A 428 -2.85 28.86 6.06
CA VAL A 428 -3.34 28.81 4.67
C VAL A 428 -3.19 30.18 3.99
N TYR A 429 -3.54 31.27 4.69
CA TYR A 429 -3.42 32.63 4.16
C TYR A 429 -1.96 33.01 3.89
N GLU A 430 -1.04 32.65 4.79
CA GLU A 430 0.40 32.87 4.60
C GLU A 430 0.90 32.18 3.31
N VAL A 431 0.49 30.93 3.08
CA VAL A 431 0.85 30.22 1.84
C VAL A 431 0.21 30.86 0.60
N LEU A 432 -1.03 31.33 0.68
CA LEU A 432 -1.68 32.04 -0.43
C LEU A 432 -0.99 33.37 -0.74
N GLU A 433 -0.61 34.13 0.29
CA GLU A 433 0.10 35.41 0.16
C GLU A 433 1.48 35.24 -0.48
N LEU A 434 2.21 34.17 -0.10
CA LEU A 434 3.48 33.81 -0.74
C LEU A 434 3.35 33.52 -2.23
N HIS A 435 2.17 33.09 -2.68
CA HIS A 435 1.86 32.83 -4.09
C HIS A 435 1.13 34.01 -4.77
N GLY A 436 1.07 35.18 -4.12
CA GLY A 436 0.51 36.41 -4.68
C GLY A 436 -1.03 36.45 -4.72
N ILE A 437 -1.70 35.59 -3.94
CA ILE A 437 -3.16 35.52 -3.88
C ILE A 437 -3.63 36.24 -2.61
N HIS A 438 -4.21 37.44 -2.79
CA HIS A 438 -4.58 38.32 -1.67
C HIS A 438 -6.10 38.50 -1.48
N ASN A 439 -6.90 38.13 -2.48
CA ASN A 439 -8.36 38.16 -2.41
C ASN A 439 -8.98 37.23 -3.46
N GLY A 440 -10.28 36.95 -3.33
CA GLY A 440 -11.01 36.13 -4.29
C GLY A 440 -11.93 35.11 -3.61
N ARG A 441 -12.24 34.01 -4.30
CA ARG A 441 -12.98 32.89 -3.71
C ARG A 441 -12.01 31.82 -3.23
N LEU A 442 -12.24 31.31 -2.02
CA LEU A 442 -11.47 30.23 -1.42
C LEU A 442 -12.39 29.05 -1.13
N TRP A 443 -12.06 27.89 -1.70
CA TRP A 443 -12.83 26.66 -1.52
C TRP A 443 -12.22 25.78 -0.43
N TRP A 444 -13.05 25.28 0.48
CA TRP A 444 -12.67 24.37 1.55
C TRP A 444 -13.25 22.98 1.28
N LEU A 445 -12.39 21.98 1.34
CA LEU A 445 -12.71 20.55 1.30
C LEU A 445 -12.21 19.91 2.62
N PRO A 446 -12.92 20.10 3.75
CA PRO A 446 -12.52 19.51 5.01
C PRO A 446 -12.80 18.00 5.03
N THR A 447 -11.89 17.21 5.63
CA THR A 447 -12.09 15.76 5.86
C THR A 447 -12.00 15.42 7.35
N GLY A 448 -12.45 14.22 7.71
CA GLY A 448 -12.40 13.73 9.09
C GLY A 448 -13.04 14.70 10.09
N ALA A 449 -12.32 15.01 11.18
CA ALA A 449 -12.81 15.86 12.25
C ALA A 449 -12.99 17.35 11.85
N PHE A 450 -12.44 17.78 10.71
CA PHE A 450 -12.66 19.14 10.20
C PHE A 450 -14.06 19.36 9.59
N THR A 451 -14.76 18.29 9.20
CA THR A 451 -16.04 18.38 8.46
C THR A 451 -17.14 19.12 9.21
N GLY A 452 -17.11 19.13 10.55
CA GLY A 452 -18.08 19.84 11.39
C GLY A 452 -17.70 21.27 11.77
N LEU A 453 -16.55 21.79 11.31
CA LEU A 453 -15.98 23.03 11.83
C LEU A 453 -16.34 24.26 10.97
N PRO A 454 -16.68 25.41 11.62
CA PRO A 454 -17.12 26.62 10.92
C PRO A 454 -15.95 27.46 10.37
N LEU A 455 -15.12 26.86 9.49
CA LEU A 455 -13.97 27.52 8.83
C LEU A 455 -14.32 28.87 8.17
N HIS A 456 -15.53 29.00 7.60
CA HIS A 456 -15.97 30.24 6.95
C HIS A 456 -16.26 31.40 7.93
N ALA A 457 -16.56 31.10 9.20
CA ALA A 457 -16.97 32.10 10.19
C ALA A 457 -15.80 32.59 11.07
N SER A 458 -14.63 31.97 10.90
CA SER A 458 -13.44 32.21 11.71
C SER A 458 -12.58 33.43 11.27
N PRO A 459 -12.46 33.78 9.97
CA PRO A 459 -11.69 34.94 9.56
C PRO A 459 -12.30 36.28 10.03
N PRO A 460 -11.50 37.19 10.58
CA PRO A 460 -11.95 38.54 10.93
C PRO A 460 -12.05 39.49 9.72
N THR A 461 -11.59 39.07 8.54
CA THR A 461 -11.51 39.89 7.32
C THR A 461 -12.27 39.29 6.15
N ASN A 462 -12.95 40.13 5.36
CA ASN A 462 -13.66 39.73 4.14
C ASN A 462 -12.76 39.69 2.88
N GLN A 463 -11.46 39.38 3.03
CA GLN A 463 -10.53 39.30 1.89
C GLN A 463 -10.91 38.19 0.92
N PHE A 464 -11.41 37.07 1.45
CA PHE A 464 -11.86 35.94 0.66
C PHE A 464 -13.36 35.66 0.85
N ILE A 465 -14.00 35.20 -0.21
CA ILE A 465 -15.32 34.57 -0.14
C ILE A 465 -15.09 33.08 0.13
N HIS A 466 -15.37 32.64 1.35
CA HIS A 466 -15.21 31.25 1.76
C HIS A 466 -16.37 30.41 1.22
N SER A 467 -16.07 29.27 0.62
CA SER A 467 -17.06 28.33 0.08
C SER A 467 -16.65 26.90 0.42
N TYR A 468 -17.63 26.01 0.58
CA TYR A 468 -17.37 24.58 0.80
C TYR A 468 -17.70 23.79 -0.45
N THR A 469 -16.94 22.74 -0.69
CA THR A 469 -17.31 21.69 -1.63
C THR A 469 -17.24 20.34 -0.94
N ALA A 470 -18.02 19.38 -1.43
CA ALA A 470 -18.04 18.02 -0.89
C ALA A 470 -16.98 17.12 -1.52
N THR A 471 -16.66 17.36 -2.79
CA THR A 471 -15.63 16.68 -3.56
C THR A 471 -15.05 17.63 -4.62
N LEU A 472 -13.86 17.35 -5.14
CA LEU A 472 -13.29 18.07 -6.28
C LEU A 472 -14.11 17.80 -7.55
N GLY A 473 -14.60 16.56 -7.72
CA GLY A 473 -15.43 16.17 -8.85
C GLY A 473 -16.74 16.97 -8.94
N SER A 474 -17.46 17.14 -7.83
CA SER A 474 -18.70 17.92 -7.79
C SER A 474 -18.47 19.40 -8.11
N LEU A 475 -17.33 19.96 -7.67
CA LEU A 475 -16.94 21.32 -8.00
C LEU A 475 -16.64 21.48 -9.50
N ILE A 476 -15.94 20.52 -10.10
CA ILE A 476 -15.68 20.48 -11.55
C ILE A 476 -17.00 20.44 -12.35
N GLU A 477 -17.94 19.59 -11.95
CA GLU A 477 -19.26 19.49 -12.60
C GLU A 477 -20.07 20.78 -12.46
N ALA A 478 -20.01 21.43 -11.29
CA ALA A 478 -20.66 22.72 -11.06
C ALA A 478 -20.10 23.82 -11.99
N HIS A 479 -18.78 23.85 -12.17
CA HIS A 479 -18.13 24.76 -13.12
C HIS A 479 -18.54 24.48 -14.57
N ALA A 480 -18.62 23.19 -14.95
CA ALA A 480 -19.05 22.78 -16.28
C ALA A 480 -20.50 23.24 -16.57
N LYS A 481 -21.43 23.06 -15.62
CA LYS A 481 -22.84 23.49 -15.76
C LYS A 481 -22.97 25.01 -15.95
N LYS A 482 -22.21 25.82 -15.20
CA LYS A 482 -22.16 27.28 -15.36
C LYS A 482 -21.63 27.74 -16.72
N SER A 483 -20.72 26.97 -17.32
CA SER A 483 -20.12 27.29 -18.62
C SER A 483 -20.99 26.91 -19.83
N SER A 484 -22.10 26.18 -19.62
CA SER A 484 -23.00 25.73 -20.69
C SER A 484 -23.84 26.89 -21.27
N PRO A 485 -24.09 26.95 -22.60
CA PRO A 485 -24.89 28.02 -23.22
C PRO A 485 -26.33 28.10 -22.72
N LEU A 486 -26.89 26.99 -22.21
CA LEU A 486 -28.25 26.89 -21.69
C LEU A 486 -28.42 27.62 -20.34
N ALA A 487 -27.36 27.77 -19.54
CA ALA A 487 -27.42 28.52 -18.28
C ALA A 487 -27.56 30.04 -18.48
N LYS A 488 -27.29 30.57 -19.69
CA LYS A 488 -27.45 32.00 -20.01
C LYS A 488 -28.90 32.42 -20.29
N PHE A 489 -29.80 31.47 -20.55
CA PHE A 489 -31.22 31.73 -20.69
C PHE A 489 -31.93 31.02 -19.55
N GLY A 490 -32.20 31.73 -18.46
CA GLY A 490 -32.87 31.19 -17.27
C GLY A 490 -34.27 30.66 -17.56
N ILE A 491 -34.36 29.48 -18.15
CA ILE A 491 -35.59 28.72 -18.35
C ILE A 491 -35.46 27.45 -17.51
N THR A 492 -35.75 27.60 -16.22
CA THR A 492 -36.20 26.47 -15.41
C THR A 492 -37.72 26.47 -15.43
N GLY A 493 -38.33 25.58 -16.22
CA GLY A 493 -39.77 25.36 -16.17
C GLY A 493 -40.37 24.47 -17.26
N VAL A 494 -40.73 23.24 -16.85
CA VAL A 494 -41.94 22.40 -17.18
C VAL A 494 -42.14 22.04 -18.68
N THR A 495 -42.36 20.80 -19.11
CA THR A 495 -43.45 19.88 -18.73
C THR A 495 -43.16 18.42 -19.09
N HIS A 496 -43.55 17.51 -18.18
CA HIS A 496 -43.97 16.16 -18.51
C HIS A 496 -45.13 16.19 -19.50
N THR A 497 -45.04 15.37 -20.56
CA THR A 497 -46.15 14.58 -21.11
C THR A 497 -45.58 13.27 -21.63
#